data_AF-A0A061A6C4-F1
#
_entry.id   AF-A0A061A6C4-F1
#
_cell.length_a   1.000
_cell.length_b   1.000
_cell.length_c   1.000
_cell.angle_alpha   90.00
_cell.angle_beta   90.00
_cell.angle_gamma   90.00
#
_symmetry.space_group_name_H-M   'P 1'
#
loop_
_entity.id
_entity.type
_entity.pdbx_description
1 polymer ?
#
loop_
_entity_poly.entity_id
_entity_poly.type
_entity_poly.pdbx_seq_one_letter_code
_entity_poly.pdbx_strand_id
1 'polypeptide(L)'
;MDLFKDSWEKQVRVLTDAVDDITSIDDFLCVSENHILEDVNKCVIALQEKDVDGLDRTAGAIRGRAARVVHVVTCEMDNYEPGVYTEKVLEATKLLTNTGNICLSVSTG
;
A
#
# COMPACT_ATOMS: atom_id res chain seq x y z
N MET A 1 -9.22 -27.76 6.18
CA MET A 1 -9.02 -26.81 5.07
C MET A 1 -8.05 -25.71 5.48
N ASP A 2 -8.08 -25.30 6.74
CA ASP A 2 -7.26 -24.22 7.31
C ASP A 2 -5.75 -24.47 7.22
N LEU A 3 -5.27 -25.71 7.47
CA LEU A 3 -3.85 -26.05 7.29
C LEU A 3 -3.30 -25.75 5.89
N PHE A 4 -4.11 -25.98 4.85
CA PHE A 4 -3.71 -25.68 3.47
C PHE A 4 -3.80 -24.19 3.16
N LYS A 5 -4.80 -23.50 3.72
CA LYS A 5 -4.93 -22.05 3.61
C LYS A 5 -3.73 -21.33 4.24
N ASP A 6 -3.37 -21.70 5.47
CA ASP A 6 -2.25 -21.10 6.19
C ASP A 6 -0.91 -21.37 5.50
N SER A 7 -0.73 -22.60 5.01
CA SER A 7 0.47 -22.97 4.25
C SER A 7 0.56 -22.19 2.94
N TRP A 8 -0.56 -21.99 2.25
CA TRP A 8 -0.62 -21.20 1.02
C TRP A 8 -0.31 -19.72 1.27
N GLU A 9 -0.97 -19.09 2.24
CA GLU A 9 -0.73 -17.69 2.59
C GLU A 9 0.73 -17.45 2.98
N LYS A 10 1.33 -18.38 3.73
CA LYS A 10 2.76 -18.34 4.07
C LYS A 10 3.65 -18.42 2.83
N GLN A 11 3.36 -19.34 1.91
CA GLN A 11 4.18 -19.51 0.72
C GLN A 11 4.06 -18.32 -0.25
N VAL A 12 2.87 -17.73 -0.37
CA VAL A 12 2.65 -16.50 -1.14
C VAL A 12 3.45 -15.34 -0.54
N ARG A 13 3.47 -15.21 0.79
CA ARG A 13 4.29 -14.19 1.46
C ARG A 13 5.77 -14.36 1.16
N VAL A 14 6.31 -15.57 1.34
CA VAL A 14 7.73 -15.88 1.04
C VAL A 14 8.09 -15.54 -0.40
N LEU A 15 7.22 -15.87 -1.36
CA LEU A 15 7.46 -15.52 -2.77
C LEU A 15 7.45 -14.00 -2.98
N THR A 16 6.54 -13.30 -2.31
CA THR A 16 6.40 -11.85 -2.43
C THR A 16 7.64 -11.14 -1.89
N ASP A 17 8.11 -11.55 -0.71
CA ASP A 17 9.32 -10.99 -0.09
C ASP A 17 10.55 -11.25 -0.99
N ALA A 18 10.67 -12.45 -1.56
CA ALA A 18 11.75 -12.78 -2.49
C ALA A 18 11.72 -11.97 -3.81
N VAL A 19 10.52 -11.55 -4.25
CA VAL A 19 10.37 -10.64 -5.41
C VAL A 19 10.72 -9.21 -5.03
N ASP A 20 10.35 -8.79 -3.81
CA ASP A 20 10.69 -7.47 -3.28
C ASP A 20 12.22 -7.33 -3.13
N ASP A 21 12.95 -8.39 -2.71
CA ASP A 21 14.43 -8.39 -2.58
C ASP A 21 15.19 -8.17 -3.91
N ILE A 22 14.63 -8.57 -5.05
CA ILE A 22 15.28 -8.42 -6.37
C ILE A 22 14.84 -7.14 -7.08
N THR A 23 13.80 -6.47 -6.58
CA THR A 23 13.21 -5.29 -7.21
C THR A 23 13.74 -4.05 -6.50
N SER A 24 14.26 -3.09 -7.25
CA SER A 24 14.70 -1.81 -6.65
C SER A 24 13.51 -1.10 -6.00
N ILE A 25 13.71 -0.60 -4.78
CA ILE A 25 12.69 0.19 -4.07
C ILE A 25 12.26 1.42 -4.89
N ASP A 26 13.18 2.04 -5.62
CA ASP A 26 12.89 3.20 -6.46
C ASP A 26 11.89 2.86 -7.58
N ASP A 27 12.08 1.72 -8.25
CA ASP A 27 11.19 1.25 -9.30
C ASP A 27 9.81 0.89 -8.72
N PHE A 28 9.79 0.23 -7.56
CA PHE A 28 8.55 -0.12 -6.88
C PHE A 28 7.75 1.12 -6.46
N LEU A 29 8.40 2.14 -5.90
CA LEU A 29 7.76 3.39 -5.50
C LEU A 29 7.22 4.16 -6.71
N CYS A 30 8.00 4.27 -7.78
CA CYS A 30 7.58 4.93 -9.02
C CYS A 30 6.35 4.29 -9.65
N VAL A 31 6.33 2.95 -9.74
CA VAL A 31 5.16 2.22 -10.26
C VAL A 31 3.96 2.32 -9.32
N SER A 32 4.19 2.30 -8.01
CA SER A 32 3.12 2.45 -7.01
C SER A 32 2.47 3.82 -7.06
N GLU A 33 3.25 4.90 -7.23
CA GLU A 33 2.75 6.26 -7.39
C GLU A 33 1.84 6.38 -8.62
N ASN A 34 2.30 5.88 -9.77
CA ASN A 34 1.52 5.90 -11.02
C ASN A 34 0.17 5.18 -10.86
N HIS A 35 0.18 4.01 -10.23
CA HIS A 35 -1.07 3.27 -10.00
C HIS A 35 -2.00 3.96 -9.00
N ILE A 36 -1.46 4.58 -7.94
CA ILE A 36 -2.29 5.33 -6.98
C ILE A 36 -2.96 6.52 -7.68
N LEU A 37 -2.23 7.26 -8.53
CA LEU A 37 -2.80 8.35 -9.31
C LEU A 37 -3.89 7.88 -10.28
N GLU A 38 -3.69 6.73 -10.92
CA GLU A 38 -4.70 6.12 -11.78
C GLU A 38 -5.96 5.71 -10.99
N ASP A 39 -5.78 5.08 -9.83
CA ASP A 39 -6.88 4.65 -8.97
C ASP A 39 -7.64 5.85 -8.39
N VAL A 40 -6.95 6.96 -8.07
CA VAL A 40 -7.59 8.22 -7.66
C VAL A 40 -8.43 8.80 -8.79
N ASN A 41 -7.95 8.81 -10.04
CA ASN A 41 -8.74 9.26 -11.18
C ASN A 41 -10.01 8.41 -11.37
N LYS A 42 -9.90 7.08 -11.23
CA LYS A 42 -11.06 6.18 -11.29
C LYS A 42 -12.04 6.42 -10.14
N CYS A 43 -11.54 6.70 -8.95
CA CYS A 43 -12.34 7.05 -7.77
C CYS A 43 -13.15 8.34 -8.00
N VAL A 44 -12.54 9.36 -8.63
CA VAL A 44 -13.24 10.60 -9.02
C VAL A 44 -14.34 10.33 -10.05
N ILE A 45 -14.07 9.50 -11.06
CA ILE A 45 -15.06 9.12 -12.07
C ILE A 45 -16.23 8.37 -11.44
N ALA A 46 -15.96 7.36 -10.60
CA ALA A 46 -17.00 6.59 -9.90
C ALA A 46 -17.88 7.50 -9.04
N LEU A 47 -17.29 8.51 -8.38
CA LEU A 47 -18.04 9.50 -7.61
C LEU A 47 -18.96 10.36 -8.50
N GLN A 48 -18.50 10.76 -9.68
CA GLN A 48 -19.29 11.53 -10.65
C GLN A 48 -20.46 10.71 -11.22
N GLU A 49 -20.23 9.42 -11.48
CA GLU A 49 -21.22 8.47 -12.00
C GLU A 49 -22.18 7.96 -10.92
N LYS A 50 -21.94 8.31 -9.64
CA LYS A 50 -22.65 7.79 -8.46
C LYS A 50 -22.56 6.26 -8.34
N ASP A 51 -21.48 5.68 -8.85
CA ASP A 51 -21.17 4.25 -8.72
C ASP A 51 -20.51 3.98 -7.37
N VAL A 52 -21.31 3.57 -6.39
CA VAL A 52 -20.85 3.25 -5.04
C VAL A 52 -19.96 2.00 -5.02
N ASP A 53 -20.23 1.03 -5.91
CA ASP A 53 -19.46 -0.22 -5.97
C ASP A 53 -18.07 0.03 -6.59
N GLY A 54 -18.01 0.85 -7.64
CA GLY A 54 -16.76 1.32 -8.23
C GLY A 54 -15.93 2.16 -7.26
N LEU A 55 -16.60 3.01 -6.47
CA LEU A 55 -15.95 3.83 -5.44
C LEU A 55 -15.31 2.97 -4.34
N ASP A 56 -16.04 2.03 -3.76
CA ASP A 56 -15.50 1.18 -2.68
C ASP A 56 -14.36 0.28 -3.18
N ARG A 57 -14.50 -0.28 -4.39
CA ARG A 57 -13.45 -1.10 -5.01
C ARG A 57 -12.17 -0.32 -5.25
N THR A 58 -12.26 0.87 -5.82
CA THR A 58 -11.09 1.73 -6.10
C THR A 58 -10.46 2.24 -4.80
N ALA A 59 -11.26 2.66 -3.82
CA ALA A 59 -10.77 3.01 -2.49
C ALA A 59 -10.09 1.82 -1.78
N GLY A 60 -10.61 0.61 -1.93
CA GLY A 60 -10.00 -0.63 -1.45
C GLY A 60 -8.63 -0.90 -2.09
N ALA A 61 -8.52 -0.72 -3.41
CA ALA A 61 -7.26 -0.85 -4.13
C ALA A 61 -6.21 0.17 -3.65
N ILE A 62 -6.59 1.45 -3.49
CA ILE A 62 -5.71 2.51 -2.97
C ILE A 62 -5.20 2.14 -1.57
N ARG A 63 -6.09 1.69 -0.67
CA ARG A 63 -5.70 1.24 0.69
C ARG A 63 -4.73 0.06 0.64
N GLY A 64 -4.99 -0.93 -0.21
CA GLY A 64 -4.12 -2.09 -0.38
C GLY A 64 -2.73 -1.70 -0.90
N ARG A 65 -2.65 -0.79 -1.88
CA ARG A 65 -1.38 -0.28 -2.40
C ARG A 65 -0.62 0.53 -1.36
N ALA A 66 -1.28 1.45 -0.66
CA ALA A 66 -0.67 2.23 0.40
C ALA A 66 -0.11 1.34 1.52
N ALA A 67 -0.85 0.31 1.94
CA ALA A 67 -0.38 -0.67 2.92
C ALA A 67 0.85 -1.44 2.44
N ARG A 68 0.90 -1.80 1.15
CA ARG A 68 2.07 -2.50 0.57
C ARG A 68 3.29 -1.58 0.47
N VAL A 69 3.10 -0.30 0.12
CA VAL A 69 4.18 0.70 0.16
C VAL A 69 4.74 0.84 1.57
N VAL A 70 3.88 0.95 2.58
CA VAL A 70 4.30 1.01 3.99
C VAL A 70 5.13 -0.21 4.37
N HIS A 71 4.68 -1.41 3.98
CA HIS A 71 5.37 -2.65 4.29
C HIS A 71 6.77 -2.71 3.67
N VAL A 72 6.86 -2.52 2.34
CA VAL A 72 8.13 -2.60 1.61
C VAL A 72 9.12 -1.54 2.09
N VAL A 73 8.67 -0.29 2.28
CA VAL A 73 9.54 0.78 2.80
C VAL A 73 10.02 0.48 4.21
N THR A 74 9.16 -0.04 5.09
CA THR A 74 9.57 -0.37 6.47
C THR A 74 10.61 -1.49 6.48
N CYS A 75 10.38 -2.55 5.71
CA CYS A 75 11.34 -3.66 5.58
C CYS A 75 12.67 -3.19 4.98
N GLU A 76 12.64 -2.28 4.00
CA GLU A 76 13.86 -1.73 3.42
C GLU A 76 14.61 -0.83 4.40
N MET A 77 13.91 -0.07 5.26
CA MET A 77 14.56 0.74 6.30
C MET A 77 15.27 -0.10 7.37
N ASP A 78 14.84 -1.35 7.60
CA ASP A 78 15.51 -2.28 8.53
C ASP A 78 16.91 -2.70 8.03
N ASN A 79 17.21 -2.51 6.73
CA ASN A 79 18.53 -2.77 6.15
C ASN A 79 19.55 -1.64 6.39
N TYR A 80 19.11 -0.48 6.91
CA TYR A 80 19.96 0.69 7.16
C TYR A 80 20.24 0.88 8.66
N GLU A 81 21.38 1.53 8.97
CA GLU A 81 21.67 1.92 10.36
C GLU A 81 20.69 3.02 10.82
N PRO A 82 20.11 2.91 12.03
CA PRO A 82 19.18 3.91 12.54
C PRO A 82 19.79 5.31 12.57
N GLY A 83 19.10 6.28 11.98
CA GLY A 83 19.51 7.67 11.98
C GLY A 83 18.48 8.61 11.37
N VAL A 84 18.90 9.84 11.07
CA VAL A 84 18.01 10.91 10.58
C VAL A 84 17.30 10.51 9.27
N TYR A 85 17.93 9.71 8.42
CA TYR A 85 17.33 9.21 7.19
C TYR A 85 16.18 8.23 7.48
N THR A 86 16.44 7.15 8.22
CA THR A 86 15.44 6.13 8.54
C THR A 86 14.30 6.72 9.37
N GLU A 87 14.58 7.63 10.31
CA GLU A 87 13.56 8.32 11.11
C GLU A 87 12.59 9.14 10.25
N LYS A 88 13.12 9.95 9.32
CA LYS A 88 12.27 10.77 8.43
C LYS A 88 11.41 9.91 7.51
N VAL A 89 11.96 8.81 6.99
CA VAL A 89 11.21 7.88 6.13
C VAL A 89 10.11 7.20 6.94
N LEU A 90 10.41 6.68 8.12
CA LEU A 90 9.42 6.03 8.98
C LEU A 90 8.34 7.00 9.48
N GLU A 91 8.68 8.26 9.74
CA GLU A 91 7.70 9.30 10.08
C GLU A 91 6.73 9.56 8.93
N ALA A 92 7.23 9.69 7.69
CA ALA A 92 6.39 9.85 6.51
C ALA A 92 5.48 8.63 6.28
N THR A 93 6.02 7.42 6.44
CA THR A 93 5.26 6.16 6.34
C THR A 93 4.16 6.08 7.42
N LYS A 94 4.44 6.55 8.62
CA LYS A 94 3.47 6.62 9.73
C LYS A 94 2.37 7.64 9.44
N LEU A 95 2.70 8.79 8.84
CA LEU A 95 1.73 9.78 8.40
C LEU A 95 0.77 9.20 7.35
N LEU A 96 1.31 8.46 6.37
CA LEU A 96 0.51 7.81 5.34
C LEU A 96 -0.49 6.82 5.95
N THR A 97 -0.06 6.03 6.93
CA THR A 97 -0.90 5.02 7.60
C THR A 97 -1.98 5.66 8.49
N ASN A 98 -1.61 6.68 9.27
CA ASN A 98 -2.51 7.29 10.25
C ASN A 98 -3.48 8.29 9.63
N THR A 99 -3.01 9.14 8.72
CA THR A 99 -3.83 10.21 8.12
C THR A 99 -4.58 9.72 6.89
N GLY A 100 -3.98 8.83 6.09
CA GLY A 100 -4.62 8.25 4.90
C GLY A 100 -5.87 7.43 5.24
N ASN A 101 -5.84 6.67 6.35
CA ASN A 101 -7.01 5.94 6.83
C ASN A 101 -8.13 6.85 7.33
N ILE A 102 -7.79 8.02 7.91
CA ILE A 102 -8.79 8.97 8.41
C ILE A 102 -9.55 9.60 7.23
N CYS A 103 -8.86 10.03 6.18
CA CYS A 103 -9.50 10.70 5.05
C CYS A 103 -10.53 9.82 4.31
N LEU A 104 -10.27 8.51 4.20
CA LEU A 104 -11.19 7.55 3.56
C LEU A 104 -12.35 7.08 4.45
N SER A 105 -12.25 7.25 5.77
CA SER A 105 -13.37 6.96 6.68
C SER A 105 -14.43 8.07 6.67
N VAL A 106 -14.02 9.31 6.41
CA VAL A 106 -14.93 10.47 6.39
C VAL A 106 -15.82 10.47 5.14
N SER A 107 -15.43 9.81 4.04
CA SER A 107 -16.26 9.68 2.83
C SER A 107 -17.36 8.61 2.94
N THR A 108 -17.47 7.91 4.08
CA THR A 108 -18.52 6.92 4.36
C THR A 108 -19.57 7.38 5.38
N GLY A 109 -19.52 8.66 5.79
CA GLY A 109 -20.49 9.30 6.68
C GLY A 109 -21.55 10.11 5.95
#